data_AF-A0A940HMS6-F1
#
_entry.id   AF-A0A940HMS6-F1
#
_cell.length_a   1.000
_cell.length_b   1.000
_cell.length_c   1.000
_cell.angle_alpha   90.00
_cell.angle_beta   90.00
_cell.angle_gamma   90.00
#
_symmetry.space_group_name_H-M   'P 1'
#
loop_
_entity.id
_entity.type
_entity.pdbx_description
1 polymer ?
#
loop_
_entity_poly.entity_id
_entity_poly.type
_entity_poly.pdbx_seq_one_letter_code
_entity_poly.pdbx_strand_id
1 'polypeptide(L)'
;MSQRSDPRDIERVAFEEVGRKELGLRVWDESREAAEQAWRECRGRLRARYGGRDPHWGWMAFALLAAALCAAVAAAMTSGFRSDPADKDVVVLVLVSIAAVLELAVVAGARTRPLGAGSFRSQLVVTVGLVVAAAFQLSRGGMPSTPVVVAAALVGVGGMALFLLVRALRAAEREEIDTAINVAVAEMRPEVDAAAARLQAQVLAELSPPEQERIVALRTQWAPSVDPQVPAGGVIIASFLTDWNSYLRSERERV
;
A
#
# COMPACT_ATOMS: atom_id res chain seq x y z
N MET A 1 6.50 -9.00 -34.41
CA MET A 1 5.96 -8.76 -33.05
C MET A 1 7.09 -8.21 -32.20
N SER A 2 7.31 -6.89 -32.18
CA SER A 2 8.31 -6.28 -31.30
C SER A 2 7.74 -6.25 -29.89
N GLN A 3 8.22 -7.14 -29.02
CA GLN A 3 8.12 -6.89 -27.58
C GLN A 3 8.71 -5.50 -27.35
N ARG A 4 7.94 -4.57 -26.79
CA ARG A 4 8.50 -3.31 -26.25
C ARG A 4 9.46 -3.73 -25.15
N SER A 5 10.73 -3.86 -25.46
CA SER A 5 11.79 -4.06 -24.47
C SER A 5 11.83 -2.81 -23.60
N ASP A 6 11.79 -3.02 -22.29
CA ASP A 6 11.85 -1.95 -21.28
C ASP A 6 13.16 -1.15 -21.48
N PRO A 7 13.14 0.19 -21.55
CA PRO A 7 14.35 1.00 -21.80
C PRO A 7 15.54 0.67 -20.89
N ARG A 8 15.31 0.26 -19.64
CA ARG A 8 16.39 -0.18 -18.73
C ARG A 8 17.01 -1.52 -19.13
N ASP A 9 16.23 -2.45 -19.71
CA ASP A 9 16.75 -3.72 -20.23
C ASP A 9 17.62 -3.46 -21.46
N ILE A 10 17.19 -2.51 -22.30
CA ILE A 10 17.95 -2.07 -23.48
C ILE A 10 19.30 -1.47 -23.06
N GLU A 11 19.30 -0.60 -22.05
CA GLU A 11 20.56 -0.03 -21.55
C GLU A 11 21.46 -1.11 -20.92
N ARG A 12 20.89 -2.08 -20.18
CA ARG A 12 21.66 -3.21 -19.64
C ARG A 12 22.32 -4.05 -20.74
N VAL A 13 21.62 -4.31 -21.85
CA VAL A 13 22.20 -4.99 -23.01
C VAL A 13 23.29 -4.14 -23.67
N ALA A 14 23.15 -2.81 -23.70
CA ALA A 14 24.19 -1.92 -24.22
C ALA A 14 25.49 -1.98 -23.38
N PHE A 15 25.39 -2.14 -22.06
CA PHE A 15 26.55 -2.43 -21.20
C PHE A 15 27.22 -3.76 -21.56
N GLU A 16 26.44 -4.79 -21.89
CA GLU A 16 26.96 -6.11 -22.29
C GLU A 16 27.73 -6.04 -23.62
N GLU A 17 27.20 -5.35 -24.62
CA GLU A 17 27.89 -5.15 -25.91
C GLU A 17 29.22 -4.40 -25.82
N VAL A 18 29.37 -3.51 -24.84
CA VAL A 18 30.60 -2.75 -24.59
C VAL A 18 31.57 -3.52 -23.69
N GLY A 19 31.27 -4.78 -23.34
CA GLY A 19 32.11 -5.62 -22.48
C GLY A 19 32.04 -5.26 -20.99
N ARG A 20 31.02 -4.50 -20.58
CA ARG A 20 30.79 -4.02 -19.21
C ARG A 20 29.55 -4.63 -18.55
N LYS A 21 29.22 -5.87 -18.92
CA LYS A 21 28.06 -6.62 -18.40
C LYS A 21 27.95 -6.60 -16.87
N GLU A 22 29.06 -6.85 -16.18
CA GLU A 22 29.09 -6.88 -14.71
C GLU A 22 28.77 -5.51 -14.09
N LEU A 23 29.23 -4.42 -14.71
CA LEU A 23 28.87 -3.07 -14.28
C LEU A 23 27.37 -2.82 -14.50
N GLY A 24 26.83 -3.17 -15.67
CA GLY A 24 25.39 -3.03 -15.94
C GLY A 24 24.50 -3.80 -14.96
N LEU A 25 24.91 -5.01 -14.55
CA LEU A 25 24.22 -5.80 -13.52
C LEU A 25 24.35 -5.17 -12.12
N ARG A 26 25.54 -4.70 -11.73
CA ARG A 26 25.74 -4.00 -10.45
C ARG A 26 24.85 -2.76 -10.35
N VAL A 27 24.84 -1.91 -11.39
CA VAL A 27 23.99 -0.70 -11.42
C VAL A 27 22.53 -1.05 -11.25
N TRP A 28 22.07 -2.13 -11.89
CA TRP A 28 20.72 -2.61 -11.74
C TRP A 28 20.39 -3.01 -10.30
N ASP A 29 21.21 -3.86 -9.70
CA ASP A 29 20.98 -4.35 -8.35
C ASP A 29 21.10 -3.24 -7.29
N GLU A 30 22.11 -2.38 -7.39
CA GLU A 30 22.31 -1.26 -6.48
C GLU A 30 21.19 -0.22 -6.59
N SER A 31 20.71 0.08 -7.80
CA SER A 31 19.58 0.99 -8.01
C SER A 31 18.29 0.42 -7.42
N ARG A 32 18.05 -0.90 -7.61
CA ARG A 32 16.91 -1.59 -7.02
C ARG A 32 16.98 -1.58 -5.49
N GLU A 33 18.14 -1.92 -4.93
CA GLU A 33 18.36 -1.93 -3.48
C GLU A 33 18.17 -0.54 -2.88
N ALA A 34 18.70 0.50 -3.52
CA ALA A 34 18.51 1.89 -3.11
C ALA A 34 17.03 2.30 -3.10
N ALA A 35 16.26 1.92 -4.14
CA ALA A 35 14.82 2.16 -4.19
C ALA A 35 14.07 1.44 -3.06
N GLU A 36 14.38 0.15 -2.83
CA GLU A 36 13.77 -0.65 -1.77
C GLU A 36 14.14 -0.14 -0.38
N GLN A 37 15.37 0.34 -0.20
CA GLN A 37 15.83 0.97 1.05
C GLN A 37 15.09 2.29 1.30
N ALA A 38 15.04 3.19 0.31
CA ALA A 38 14.31 4.45 0.41
C ALA A 38 12.83 4.20 0.80
N TRP A 39 12.20 3.19 0.20
CA TRP A 39 10.83 2.83 0.54
C TRP A 39 10.69 2.23 1.95
N ARG A 40 11.63 1.37 2.37
CA ARG A 40 11.68 0.85 3.75
C ARG A 40 11.82 1.98 4.76
N GLU A 41 12.72 2.93 4.51
CA GLU A 41 12.95 4.08 5.39
C GLU A 41 11.75 5.02 5.43
N CYS A 42 11.14 5.32 4.28
CA CYS A 42 9.91 6.11 4.20
C CYS A 42 8.79 5.48 5.06
N ARG A 43 8.56 4.17 4.93
CA ARG A 43 7.59 3.44 5.77
C ARG A 43 8.01 3.40 7.24
N GLY A 44 9.31 3.32 7.53
CA GLY A 44 9.85 3.42 8.88
C GLY A 44 9.49 4.75 9.54
N ARG A 45 9.66 5.87 8.84
CA ARG A 45 9.30 7.22 9.30
C ARG A 45 7.79 7.36 9.52
N LEU A 46 6.98 6.87 8.59
CA LEU A 46 5.51 6.85 8.74
C LEU A 46 5.08 6.06 9.98
N ARG A 47 5.66 4.88 10.21
CA ARG A 47 5.37 4.07 11.39
C ARG A 47 5.84 4.72 12.68
N ALA A 48 7.01 5.35 12.69
CA ALA A 48 7.50 6.09 13.85
C ALA A 48 6.58 7.26 14.23
N ARG A 49 6.05 7.97 13.22
CA ARG A 49 5.16 9.14 13.42
C ARG A 49 3.73 8.74 13.81
N TYR A 50 3.13 7.78 13.11
CA TYR A 50 1.71 7.46 13.24
C TYR A 50 1.43 6.19 14.05
N GLY A 51 2.44 5.37 14.33
CA GLY A 51 2.33 4.14 15.10
C GLY A 51 1.28 3.19 14.51
N GLY A 52 0.28 2.84 15.33
CA GLY A 52 -0.82 1.98 14.89
C GLY A 52 -1.71 2.54 13.78
N ARG A 53 -1.71 3.87 13.62
CA ARG A 53 -2.50 4.62 12.63
C ARG A 53 -1.75 4.81 11.31
N ASP A 54 -0.60 4.15 11.14
CA ASP A 54 0.19 4.21 9.90
C ASP A 54 -0.73 4.01 8.67
N PRO A 55 -0.82 5.01 7.77
CA PRO A 55 -1.74 5.00 6.64
C PRO A 55 -1.41 3.94 5.59
N HIS A 56 -0.19 3.37 5.61
CA HIS A 56 0.18 2.28 4.72
C HIS A 56 -0.38 0.95 5.24
N TRP A 57 0.12 0.47 6.38
CA TRP A 57 -0.30 -0.80 7.00
C TRP A 57 0.06 -0.82 8.49
N GLY A 58 -0.55 0.06 9.29
CA GLY A 58 -0.51 -0.03 10.74
C GLY A 58 -1.29 -1.24 11.28
N TRP A 59 -1.08 -1.62 12.54
CA TRP A 59 -1.82 -2.74 13.15
C TRP A 59 -3.35 -2.54 13.11
N MET A 60 -3.82 -1.28 13.13
CA MET A 60 -5.24 -0.96 13.03
C MET A 60 -5.82 -1.33 11.67
N ALA A 61 -5.05 -1.20 10.58
CA ALA A 61 -5.48 -1.63 9.26
C ALA A 61 -5.66 -3.16 9.20
N PHE A 62 -4.73 -3.92 9.81
CA PHE A 62 -4.86 -5.38 9.93
C PHE A 62 -6.06 -5.79 10.80
N ALA A 63 -6.27 -5.10 11.92
CA ALA A 63 -7.41 -5.36 12.80
C ALA A 63 -8.74 -5.09 12.08
N LEU A 64 -8.87 -3.98 11.36
CA LEU A 64 -10.07 -3.66 10.57
C LEU A 64 -10.29 -4.64 9.41
N LEU A 65 -9.22 -5.10 8.75
CA LEU A 65 -9.34 -6.11 7.69
C LEU A 65 -9.83 -7.45 8.26
N ALA A 66 -9.25 -7.91 9.37
CA ALA A 66 -9.67 -9.13 10.04
C ALA A 66 -11.12 -9.02 10.53
N ALA A 67 -11.49 -7.89 11.14
CA ALA A 67 -12.86 -7.61 11.53
C ALA A 67 -13.82 -7.63 10.34
N ALA A 68 -13.43 -7.03 9.21
CA ALA A 68 -14.24 -6.99 7.99
C ALA A 68 -14.47 -8.39 7.42
N LEU A 69 -13.43 -9.23 7.40
CA LEU A 69 -13.54 -10.63 6.97
C LEU A 69 -14.46 -11.43 7.90
N CYS A 70 -14.29 -11.30 9.21
CA CYS A 70 -15.15 -11.96 10.19
C CYS A 70 -16.62 -11.53 10.04
N ALA A 71 -16.88 -10.23 9.91
CA ALA A 71 -18.22 -9.68 9.73
C ALA A 71 -18.86 -10.15 8.41
N ALA A 72 -18.11 -10.13 7.30
CA ALA A 72 -18.60 -10.57 6.00
C ALA A 72 -18.92 -12.07 5.97
N VAL A 73 -18.05 -12.91 6.55
CA VAL A 73 -18.29 -14.36 6.65
C VAL A 73 -19.47 -14.64 7.58
N ALA A 74 -19.58 -13.96 8.72
CA ALA A 74 -20.72 -14.09 9.61
C ALA A 74 -22.04 -13.71 8.90
N ALA A 75 -22.06 -12.62 8.14
CA ALA A 75 -23.21 -12.22 7.33
C ALA A 75 -23.58 -13.29 6.28
N ALA A 76 -22.59 -13.86 5.60
CA ALA A 76 -22.81 -14.91 4.62
C ALA A 76 -23.37 -16.19 5.27
N MET A 77 -22.83 -16.61 6.42
CA MET A 77 -23.31 -17.80 7.14
C MET A 77 -24.71 -17.59 7.73
N THR A 78 -24.99 -16.39 8.24
CA THR A 78 -26.33 -16.04 8.72
C THR A 78 -27.34 -15.86 7.58
N SER A 79 -26.93 -15.65 6.34
CA SER A 79 -27.88 -15.55 5.21
C SER A 79 -28.64 -16.84 4.92
N GLY A 80 -28.13 -18.01 5.36
CA GLY A 80 -28.71 -19.32 5.03
C GLY A 80 -28.37 -19.80 3.62
N PHE A 81 -27.44 -19.13 2.93
CA PHE A 81 -26.96 -19.56 1.64
C PHE A 81 -26.22 -20.91 1.75
N ARG A 82 -26.84 -21.98 1.23
CA ARG A 82 -26.32 -23.36 1.16
C ARG A 82 -26.11 -24.08 2.50
N SER A 83 -26.55 -23.54 3.64
CA SER A 83 -26.45 -24.22 4.94
C SER A 83 -27.54 -23.71 5.89
N ASP A 84 -27.98 -24.56 6.81
CA ASP A 84 -28.88 -24.15 7.89
C ASP A 84 -28.14 -23.17 8.83
N PRO A 85 -28.66 -21.94 9.03
CA PRO A 85 -28.10 -20.99 9.98
C PRO A 85 -27.99 -21.53 11.42
N ALA A 86 -28.89 -22.42 11.85
CA ALA A 86 -28.88 -22.97 13.19
C ALA A 86 -27.60 -23.79 13.46
N ASP A 87 -27.13 -24.55 12.46
CA ASP A 87 -25.90 -25.34 12.54
C ASP A 87 -24.64 -24.46 12.63
N LYS A 88 -24.76 -23.19 12.26
CA LYS A 88 -23.64 -22.23 12.21
C LYS A 88 -23.68 -21.21 13.34
N ASP A 89 -24.65 -21.29 14.26
CA ASP A 89 -24.90 -20.29 15.29
C ASP A 89 -23.65 -20.00 16.14
N VAL A 90 -22.96 -21.04 16.60
CA VAL A 90 -21.72 -20.92 17.39
C VAL A 90 -20.60 -20.27 16.59
N VAL A 91 -20.44 -20.62 15.31
CA VAL A 91 -19.39 -20.05 14.46
C VAL A 91 -19.68 -18.56 14.19
N VAL A 92 -20.93 -18.23 13.89
CA VAL A 92 -21.37 -16.84 13.72
C VAL A 92 -21.10 -16.03 14.99
N LEU A 93 -21.50 -16.56 16.15
CA LEU A 93 -21.26 -15.94 17.45
C LEU A 93 -19.78 -15.60 17.66
N VAL A 94 -18.89 -16.55 17.37
CA VAL A 94 -17.44 -16.35 17.47
C VAL A 94 -16.96 -15.27 16.51
N LEU A 95 -17.36 -15.32 15.24
CA LEU A 95 -16.93 -14.37 14.22
C LEU A 95 -17.38 -12.93 14.53
N VAL A 96 -18.65 -12.73 14.90
CA VAL A 96 -19.15 -11.40 15.25
C VAL A 96 -18.50 -10.86 16.53
N SER A 97 -18.19 -11.74 17.49
CA SER A 97 -17.47 -11.36 18.71
C SER A 97 -16.05 -10.91 18.41
N ILE A 98 -15.32 -11.66 17.56
CA ILE A 98 -13.96 -11.27 17.13
C ILE A 98 -14.02 -9.92 16.39
N ALA A 99 -14.96 -9.76 15.45
CA ALA A 99 -15.12 -8.52 14.72
C ALA A 99 -15.40 -7.33 15.65
N ALA A 100 -16.32 -7.48 16.61
CA ALA A 100 -16.64 -6.44 17.58
C ALA A 100 -15.46 -6.11 18.50
N VAL A 101 -14.72 -7.10 18.98
CA VAL A 101 -13.53 -6.88 19.83
C VAL A 101 -12.43 -6.15 19.07
N LEU A 102 -12.16 -6.54 17.81
CA LEU A 102 -11.17 -5.86 16.98
C LEU A 102 -11.59 -4.42 16.67
N GLU A 103 -12.86 -4.19 16.39
CA GLU A 103 -13.44 -2.85 16.19
C GLU A 103 -13.24 -1.97 17.44
N LEU A 104 -13.58 -2.50 18.62
CA LEU A 104 -13.36 -1.80 19.90
C LEU A 104 -11.88 -1.53 20.16
N ALA A 105 -10.99 -2.47 19.81
CA ALA A 105 -9.55 -2.28 19.93
C ALA A 105 -9.06 -1.15 19.02
N VAL A 106 -9.57 -1.05 17.79
CA VAL A 106 -9.26 0.05 16.86
C VAL A 106 -9.77 1.37 17.40
N VAL A 107 -11.02 1.44 17.86
CA VAL A 107 -11.60 2.65 18.47
C VAL A 107 -10.77 3.10 19.69
N ALA A 108 -10.45 2.18 20.59
CA ALA A 108 -9.66 2.45 21.79
C ALA A 108 -8.22 2.88 21.44
N GLY A 109 -7.60 2.21 20.48
CA GLY A 109 -6.24 2.50 20.02
C GLY A 109 -6.14 3.83 19.29
N ALA A 110 -7.17 4.23 18.54
CA ALA A 110 -7.21 5.49 17.82
C ALA A 110 -7.28 6.70 18.75
N ARG A 111 -7.76 6.53 20.00
CA ARG A 111 -7.84 7.59 21.04
C ARG A 111 -8.39 8.92 20.48
N THR A 112 -9.55 8.85 19.82
CA THR A 112 -10.25 10.00 19.19
C THR A 112 -9.43 10.78 18.16
N ARG A 113 -8.42 10.16 17.54
CA ARG A 113 -7.69 10.74 16.40
C ARG A 113 -8.24 10.17 15.08
N PRO A 114 -8.29 10.95 14.00
CA PRO A 114 -8.88 10.51 12.73
C PRO A 114 -8.00 9.45 12.05
N LEU A 115 -8.56 8.32 11.63
CA LEU A 115 -7.84 7.33 10.81
C LEU A 115 -7.79 7.80 9.35
N GLY A 116 -6.84 7.29 8.56
CA GLY A 116 -6.72 7.64 7.14
C GLY A 116 -7.95 7.21 6.32
N ALA A 117 -8.21 7.91 5.21
CA ALA A 117 -9.34 7.64 4.33
C ALA A 117 -9.41 6.18 3.83
N GLY A 118 -8.25 5.50 3.70
CA GLY A 118 -8.18 4.08 3.35
C GLY A 118 -8.93 3.16 4.31
N SER A 119 -9.05 3.51 5.60
CA SER A 119 -9.76 2.72 6.60
C SER A 119 -11.28 2.74 6.43
N PHE A 120 -11.84 3.73 5.71
CA PHE A 120 -13.28 3.88 5.53
C PHE A 120 -13.94 2.63 4.90
N ARG A 121 -13.29 2.04 3.88
CA ARG A 121 -13.85 0.87 3.18
C ARG A 121 -13.96 -0.34 4.11
N SER A 122 -12.91 -0.64 4.87
CA SER A 122 -12.93 -1.75 5.83
C SER A 122 -13.95 -1.50 6.94
N GLN A 123 -13.98 -0.29 7.49
CA GLN A 123 -14.97 0.13 8.50
C GLN A 123 -16.41 -0.06 8.00
N LEU A 124 -16.67 0.29 6.74
CA LEU A 124 -17.97 0.13 6.11
C LEU A 124 -18.34 -1.35 5.99
N VAL A 125 -17.41 -2.21 5.55
CA VAL A 125 -17.62 -3.65 5.45
C VAL A 125 -17.90 -4.27 6.83
N VAL A 126 -17.13 -3.90 7.86
CA VAL A 126 -17.39 -4.34 9.26
C VAL A 126 -18.82 -3.99 9.66
N THR A 127 -19.18 -2.70 9.51
CA THR A 127 -20.48 -2.17 9.93
C THR A 127 -21.63 -2.86 9.21
N VAL A 128 -21.57 -2.91 7.86
CA VAL A 128 -22.62 -3.53 7.05
C VAL A 128 -22.71 -5.03 7.33
N GLY A 129 -21.58 -5.74 7.43
CA GLY A 129 -21.57 -7.17 7.71
C GLY A 129 -22.23 -7.50 9.05
N LEU A 130 -21.89 -6.77 10.11
CA LEU A 130 -22.49 -6.99 11.44
C LEU A 130 -23.98 -6.64 11.46
N VAL A 131 -24.40 -5.53 10.83
CA VAL A 131 -25.82 -5.14 10.73
C VAL A 131 -26.63 -6.16 9.95
N VAL A 132 -26.10 -6.64 8.82
CA VAL A 132 -26.77 -7.67 7.99
C VAL A 132 -26.90 -8.98 8.76
N ALA A 133 -25.85 -9.40 9.47
CA ALA A 133 -25.90 -10.60 10.30
C ALA A 133 -26.99 -10.49 11.39
N ALA A 134 -27.06 -9.35 12.09
CA ALA A 134 -28.09 -9.09 13.10
C ALA A 134 -29.50 -9.10 12.48
N ALA A 135 -29.68 -8.44 11.33
CA ALA A 135 -30.97 -8.39 10.64
C ALA A 135 -31.46 -9.79 10.23
N PHE A 136 -30.57 -10.64 9.72
CA PHE A 136 -30.91 -12.03 9.37
C PHE A 136 -31.23 -12.91 10.57
N GLN A 137 -30.61 -12.68 11.73
CA GLN A 137 -30.99 -13.42 12.94
C GLN A 137 -32.34 -12.96 13.48
N LEU A 138 -32.58 -11.65 13.51
CA LEU A 138 -33.84 -11.07 13.97
C LEU A 138 -35.02 -11.48 13.09
N SER A 139 -34.83 -11.57 11.77
CA SER A 139 -35.90 -11.96 10.84
C SER A 139 -36.37 -13.41 10.98
N ARG A 140 -35.60 -14.27 11.67
CA ARG A 140 -35.92 -15.69 11.87
C ARG A 140 -36.45 -16.02 13.26
N GLY A 141 -36.90 -15.03 14.02
CA GLY A 141 -37.48 -15.23 15.35
C GLY A 141 -36.47 -15.29 16.49
N GLY A 142 -35.18 -15.00 16.21
CA GLY A 142 -34.12 -14.97 17.20
C GLY A 142 -33.54 -16.34 17.55
N MET A 143 -32.22 -16.38 17.70
CA MET A 143 -31.43 -17.52 18.17
C MET A 143 -30.81 -17.17 19.54
N PRO A 144 -30.28 -18.14 20.30
CA PRO A 144 -29.61 -17.85 21.57
C PRO A 144 -28.46 -16.84 21.44
N SER A 145 -27.77 -16.79 20.29
CA SER A 145 -26.69 -15.83 20.01
C SER A 145 -27.16 -14.41 19.66
N THR A 146 -28.46 -14.21 19.36
CA THR A 146 -28.99 -12.95 18.82
C THR A 146 -28.69 -11.71 19.65
N PRO A 147 -28.76 -11.72 20.99
CA PRO A 147 -28.39 -10.55 21.78
C PRO A 147 -26.94 -10.10 21.54
N VAL A 148 -26.01 -11.06 21.40
CA VAL A 148 -24.60 -10.77 21.13
C VAL A 148 -24.39 -10.24 19.72
N VAL A 149 -25.08 -10.82 18.73
CA VAL A 149 -24.99 -10.34 17.33
C VAL A 149 -25.54 -8.92 17.19
N VAL A 150 -26.64 -8.60 17.87
CA VAL A 150 -27.19 -7.23 17.92
C VAL A 150 -26.21 -6.28 18.62
N ALA A 151 -25.62 -6.67 19.75
CA ALA A 151 -24.61 -5.87 20.42
C ALA A 151 -23.40 -5.60 19.52
N ALA A 152 -22.91 -6.60 18.79
CA ALA A 152 -21.84 -6.45 17.82
C ALA A 152 -22.23 -5.48 16.68
N ALA A 153 -23.45 -5.55 16.16
CA ALA A 153 -23.95 -4.60 15.17
C ALA A 153 -23.96 -3.15 15.69
N LEU A 154 -24.36 -2.93 16.95
CA LEU A 154 -24.29 -1.62 17.60
C LEU A 154 -22.84 -1.12 17.74
N VAL A 155 -21.89 -2.01 18.05
CA VAL A 155 -20.45 -1.67 18.05
C VAL A 155 -20.00 -1.22 16.66
N GLY A 156 -20.37 -1.94 15.60
CA GLY A 156 -20.03 -1.54 14.22
C GLY A 156 -20.61 -0.17 13.83
N VAL A 157 -21.89 0.06 14.11
CA VAL A 157 -22.56 1.35 13.84
C VAL A 157 -21.93 2.48 14.65
N GLY A 158 -21.67 2.26 15.94
CA GLY A 158 -21.02 3.23 16.82
C GLY A 158 -19.60 3.56 16.37
N GLY A 159 -18.82 2.55 15.99
CA GLY A 159 -17.47 2.71 15.43
C GLY A 159 -17.47 3.54 14.14
N MET A 160 -18.38 3.26 13.21
CA MET A 160 -18.53 4.05 11.98
C MET A 160 -18.95 5.49 12.27
N ALA A 161 -19.95 5.70 13.13
CA ALA A 161 -20.41 7.03 13.51
C ALA A 161 -19.27 7.84 14.16
N LEU A 162 -18.50 7.21 15.05
CA LEU A 162 -17.34 7.83 15.68
C LEU A 162 -16.23 8.14 14.67
N PHE A 163 -15.93 7.23 13.74
CA PHE A 163 -14.97 7.46 12.65
C PHE A 163 -15.34 8.72 11.85
N LEU A 164 -16.61 8.83 11.42
CA LEU A 164 -17.10 9.97 10.66
C LEU A 164 -17.08 11.26 11.50
N LEU A 165 -17.53 11.18 12.75
CA LEU A 165 -17.58 12.33 13.66
C LEU A 165 -16.19 12.87 13.96
N VAL A 166 -15.22 12.02 14.29
CA VAL A 166 -13.84 12.43 14.56
C VAL A 166 -13.23 13.08 13.32
N ARG A 167 -13.46 12.52 12.11
CA ARG A 167 -12.98 13.12 10.86
C ARG A 167 -13.66 14.45 10.54
N ALA A 168 -14.92 14.65 10.92
CA ALA A 168 -15.63 15.91 10.73
C ALA A 168 -15.15 16.99 11.73
N LEU A 169 -14.95 16.61 12.99
CA LEU A 169 -14.56 17.54 14.05
C LEU A 169 -13.07 17.90 14.04
N ARG A 170 -12.21 17.07 13.44
CA ARG A 170 -10.74 17.23 13.46
C ARG A 170 -10.18 17.34 12.04
N ALA A 171 -10.66 18.32 11.28
CA ALA A 171 -10.34 18.50 9.86
C ALA A 171 -8.83 18.63 9.59
N ALA A 172 -8.09 19.35 10.43
CA ALA A 172 -6.63 19.52 10.28
C ALA A 172 -5.87 18.19 10.47
N GLU A 173 -6.17 17.42 11.53
CA GLU A 173 -5.56 16.11 11.76
C GLU A 173 -5.96 15.09 10.69
N ARG A 174 -7.17 15.22 10.14
CA ARG A 174 -7.66 14.40 9.03
C ARG A 174 -6.84 14.66 7.76
N GLU A 175 -6.64 15.93 7.43
CA GLU A 175 -5.83 16.31 6.28
C GLU A 175 -4.40 15.81 6.43
N GLU A 176 -3.79 15.97 7.61
CA GLU A 176 -2.44 15.47 7.91
C GLU A 176 -2.31 13.96 7.62
N ILE A 177 -3.24 13.13 8.10
CA ILE A 177 -3.15 11.68 7.90
C ILE A 177 -3.50 11.25 6.47
N ASP A 178 -4.40 11.97 5.80
CA ASP A 178 -4.80 11.65 4.42
C ASP A 178 -3.69 12.03 3.42
N THR A 179 -2.88 13.06 3.71
CA THR A 179 -1.73 13.47 2.88
C THR A 179 -0.40 12.89 3.34
N ALA A 180 -0.36 12.18 4.46
CA ALA A 180 0.87 11.72 5.12
C ALA A 180 1.83 10.95 4.19
N ILE A 181 1.30 10.09 3.31
CA ILE A 181 2.12 9.32 2.36
C ILE A 181 2.76 10.25 1.33
N ASN A 182 1.98 11.17 0.75
CA ASN A 182 2.48 12.12 -0.25
C ASN A 182 3.55 13.04 0.36
N VAL A 183 3.33 13.52 1.59
CA VAL A 183 4.31 14.32 2.32
C VAL A 183 5.58 13.51 2.60
N ALA A 184 5.47 12.28 3.11
CA ALA A 184 6.64 11.45 3.40
C ALA A 184 7.44 11.09 2.14
N VAL A 185 6.76 10.85 1.01
CA VAL A 185 7.40 10.61 -0.29
C VAL A 185 8.12 11.88 -0.79
N ALA A 186 7.50 13.05 -0.65
CA ALA A 186 8.12 14.33 -1.01
C ALA A 186 9.33 14.64 -0.13
N GLU A 187 9.25 14.40 1.18
CA GLU A 187 10.36 14.56 2.13
C GLU A 187 11.53 13.62 1.84
N MET A 188 11.27 12.41 1.32
CA MET A 188 12.30 11.43 0.95
C MET A 188 12.96 11.74 -0.41
N ARG A 189 12.35 12.60 -1.23
CA ARG A 189 12.81 12.88 -2.60
C ARG A 189 14.26 13.37 -2.67
N PRO A 190 14.74 14.29 -1.82
CA PRO A 190 16.14 14.72 -1.86
C PRO A 190 17.14 13.60 -1.57
N GLU A 191 16.79 12.65 -0.70
CA GLU A 191 17.65 11.51 -0.36
C GLU A 191 17.74 10.52 -1.52
N VAL A 192 16.62 10.30 -2.22
CA VAL A 192 16.56 9.48 -3.45
C VAL A 192 17.32 10.13 -4.60
N ASP A 193 17.14 11.44 -4.81
CA ASP A 193 17.88 12.18 -5.84
C ASP A 193 19.38 12.18 -5.55
N ALA A 194 19.78 12.28 -4.27
CA ALA A 194 21.18 12.15 -3.85
C ALA A 194 21.72 10.72 -4.09
N ALA A 195 20.91 9.68 -3.85
CA ALA A 195 21.30 8.30 -4.17
C ALA A 195 21.49 8.11 -5.68
N ALA A 196 20.58 8.64 -6.50
CA ALA A 196 20.68 8.61 -7.95
C ALA A 196 21.96 9.32 -8.44
N ALA A 197 22.24 10.51 -7.92
CA ALA A 197 23.46 11.26 -8.25
C ALA A 197 24.74 10.50 -7.86
N ARG A 198 24.77 9.86 -6.69
CA ARG A 198 25.91 9.03 -6.25
C ARG A 198 26.13 7.82 -7.16
N LEU A 199 25.07 7.06 -7.46
CA LEU A 199 25.15 5.91 -8.36
C LEU A 199 25.61 6.34 -9.76
N GLN A 200 25.06 7.45 -10.27
CA GLN A 200 25.47 7.98 -11.57
C GLN A 200 26.95 8.36 -11.58
N ALA A 201 27.45 9.01 -10.54
CA ALA A 201 28.86 9.37 -10.42
C ALA A 201 29.78 8.13 -10.38
N GLN A 202 29.38 7.07 -9.69
CA GLN A 202 30.12 5.80 -9.63
C GLN A 202 30.21 5.13 -11.02
N VAL A 203 29.09 5.07 -11.75
CA VAL A 203 29.06 4.51 -13.11
C VAL A 203 29.98 5.29 -14.06
N LEU A 204 29.91 6.61 -14.03
CA LEU A 204 30.73 7.46 -14.90
C LEU A 204 32.21 7.42 -14.53
N ALA A 205 32.55 7.15 -13.27
CA ALA A 205 33.94 6.97 -12.84
C ALA A 205 34.54 5.63 -13.32
N GLU A 206 33.71 4.59 -13.50
CA GLU A 206 34.15 3.27 -13.96
C GLU A 206 34.21 3.15 -15.50
N LEU A 207 33.52 4.02 -16.22
CA LEU A 207 33.48 4.03 -17.69
C LEU A 207 34.41 5.10 -18.27
N SER A 208 35.21 4.73 -19.26
CA SER A 208 35.92 5.71 -20.08
C SER A 208 34.95 6.51 -20.96
N PRO A 209 35.27 7.77 -21.36
CA PRO A 209 34.43 8.57 -22.26
C PRO A 209 33.94 7.83 -23.53
N PRO A 210 34.79 7.09 -24.27
CA PRO A 210 34.31 6.37 -25.46
C PRO A 210 33.35 5.21 -25.13
N GLU A 211 33.49 4.56 -23.97
CA GLU A 211 32.54 3.53 -23.53
C GLU A 211 31.18 4.16 -23.20
N GLN A 212 31.17 5.31 -22.52
CA GLN A 212 29.94 6.04 -22.19
C GLN A 212 29.18 6.45 -23.47
N GLU A 213 29.88 7.07 -24.43
CA GLU A 213 29.31 7.47 -25.71
C GLU A 213 28.76 6.25 -26.48
N ARG A 214 29.48 5.12 -26.45
CA ARG A 214 29.05 3.91 -27.14
C ARG A 214 27.78 3.32 -26.52
N ILE A 215 27.69 3.27 -25.19
CA ILE A 215 26.49 2.80 -24.47
C ILE A 215 25.29 3.70 -24.82
N VAL A 216 25.46 5.02 -24.77
CA VAL A 216 24.41 5.99 -25.11
C VAL A 216 23.97 5.85 -26.57
N ALA A 217 24.92 5.66 -27.50
CA ALA A 217 24.62 5.48 -28.91
C ALA A 217 23.81 4.19 -29.18
N LEU A 218 24.23 3.07 -28.60
CA LEU A 218 23.52 1.78 -28.70
C LEU A 218 22.11 1.87 -28.11
N ARG A 219 21.99 2.45 -26.90
CA ARG A 219 20.70 2.69 -26.24
C ARG A 219 19.78 3.56 -27.10
N THR A 220 20.29 4.67 -27.63
CA THR A 220 19.50 5.60 -28.46
C THR A 220 19.05 4.96 -29.77
N GLN A 221 19.90 4.10 -30.36
CA GLN A 221 19.55 3.34 -31.55
C GLN A 221 18.41 2.34 -31.30
N TRP A 222 18.42 1.65 -30.16
CA TRP A 222 17.46 0.60 -29.82
C TRP A 222 16.21 1.11 -29.10
N ALA A 223 16.32 2.25 -28.41
CA ALA A 223 15.24 2.93 -27.71
C ALA A 223 15.21 4.43 -28.08
N PRO A 224 14.77 4.80 -29.30
CA PRO A 224 14.80 6.19 -29.77
C PRO A 224 13.93 7.16 -28.95
N SER A 225 13.01 6.64 -28.12
CA SER A 225 12.18 7.43 -27.21
C SER A 225 12.89 7.87 -25.93
N VAL A 226 14.08 7.33 -25.65
CA VAL A 226 14.89 7.74 -24.49
C VAL A 226 15.68 9.00 -24.85
N ASP A 227 15.65 9.99 -23.97
CA ASP A 227 16.43 11.22 -24.15
C ASP A 227 17.94 10.90 -24.27
N PRO A 228 18.59 11.26 -25.39
CA PRO A 228 20.02 11.02 -25.58
C PRO A 228 20.89 11.78 -24.58
N GLN A 229 20.37 12.81 -23.90
CA GLN A 229 21.10 13.53 -22.85
C GLN A 229 21.24 12.75 -21.54
N VAL A 230 20.49 11.66 -21.36
CA VAL A 230 20.63 10.80 -20.17
C VAL A 230 21.99 10.09 -20.23
N PRO A 231 22.84 10.23 -19.21
CA PRO A 231 24.16 9.58 -19.19
C PRO A 231 24.06 8.05 -19.17
N ALA A 232 25.17 7.37 -19.45
CA ALA A 232 25.23 5.91 -19.39
C ALA A 232 24.85 5.38 -17.99
N GLY A 233 23.95 4.41 -17.94
CA GLY A 233 23.40 3.85 -16.70
C GLY A 233 22.26 4.68 -16.10
N GLY A 234 22.02 5.89 -16.61
CA GLY A 234 20.99 6.80 -16.10
C GLY A 234 19.58 6.29 -16.34
N VAL A 235 19.32 5.47 -17.37
CA VAL A 235 17.98 4.89 -17.60
C VAL A 235 17.71 3.79 -16.58
N ILE A 236 18.68 2.93 -16.30
CA ILE A 236 18.56 1.91 -15.24
C ILE A 236 18.30 2.61 -13.90
N ILE A 237 19.13 3.58 -13.51
CA ILE A 237 19.01 4.30 -12.24
C ILE A 237 17.65 5.01 -12.13
N ALA A 238 17.28 5.78 -13.15
CA ALA A 238 16.01 6.51 -13.15
C ALA A 238 14.79 5.57 -13.11
N SER A 239 14.85 4.40 -13.75
CA SER A 239 13.73 3.45 -13.76
C SER A 239 13.39 2.91 -12.36
N PHE A 240 14.38 2.78 -11.48
CA PHE A 240 14.17 2.35 -10.10
C PHE A 240 13.89 3.52 -9.17
N LEU A 241 14.66 4.62 -9.30
CA LEU A 241 14.62 5.73 -8.34
C LEU A 241 13.58 6.80 -8.66
N THR A 242 13.02 6.84 -9.87
CA THR A 242 11.86 7.70 -10.15
C THR A 242 10.56 7.04 -9.64
N ASP A 243 10.47 5.71 -9.72
CA ASP A 243 9.30 4.91 -9.35
C ASP A 243 9.58 4.03 -8.12
N TRP A 244 10.38 4.57 -7.20
CA TRP A 244 10.83 3.89 -5.98
C TRP A 244 9.70 3.55 -5.00
N ASN A 245 8.50 4.11 -5.23
CA ASN A 245 7.30 3.76 -4.48
C ASN A 245 6.13 3.41 -5.41
N SER A 246 5.25 2.52 -4.94
CA SER A 246 4.12 2.00 -5.72
C SER A 246 3.04 3.04 -6.02
N TYR A 247 2.96 4.12 -5.24
CA TYR A 247 1.97 5.18 -5.44
C TYR A 247 2.28 6.00 -6.70
N LEU A 248 3.53 6.42 -6.88
CA LEU A 248 3.99 7.14 -8.08
C LEU A 248 3.86 6.28 -9.35
N ARG A 249 4.12 4.96 -9.25
CA ARG A 249 3.92 4.04 -10.38
C ARG A 249 2.45 3.99 -10.82
N SER A 250 1.52 3.91 -9.86
CA SER A 250 0.08 3.81 -10.13
C SER A 250 -0.55 5.10 -10.67
N GLU A 251 -0.01 6.27 -10.35
CA GLU A 251 -0.48 7.54 -10.92
C GLU A 251 -0.06 7.70 -12.37
N ARG A 252 1.17 7.28 -12.73
CA ARG A 252 1.68 7.40 -14.10
C ARG A 252 0.99 6.43 -15.07
N GLU A 253 0.55 5.26 -14.59
CA GLU A 253 -0.24 4.31 -15.40
C GLU A 253 -1.70 4.75 -15.66
N ARG A 254 -2.19 5.78 -14.95
CA ARG A 254 -3.54 6.32 -15.14
C ARG A 254 -3.63 7.49 -16.11
N VAL A 255 -2.48 8.06 -16.50
CA VAL A 255 -2.34 9.17 -17.46
C VAL A 255 -1.96 8.60 -18.82
#